data_AF-A0A2D9GAV1-F1
#
_entry.id   AF-A0A2D9GAV1-F1
#
_cell.length_a   1.000
_cell.length_b   1.000
_cell.length_c   1.000
_cell.angle_alpha   90.00
_cell.angle_beta   90.00
_cell.angle_gamma   90.00
#
_symmetry.space_group_name_H-M   'P 1'
#
loop_
_entity.id
_entity.type
_entity.pdbx_description
1 polymer ?
#
loop_
_entity_poly.entity_id
_entity_poly.type
_entity_poly.pdbx_seq_one_letter_code
_entity_poly.pdbx_strand_id
1 'polypeptide(L)'
;GGKIMKKRNNKSENIRMTEEMIPVVVGNEELKTIKVNIDGYNASCFLHDRIFYSTKIVILFDELHPYWGEYFTTKYFKFEEPGKMNWGHDKQIMEINLILE
;
A
#
# COMPACT_ATOMS: atom_id res chain seq x y z
N GLY A 1 19.26 -8.29 -35.19
CA GLY A 1 18.51 -8.76 -34.01
C GLY A 1 19.15 -8.17 -32.77
N GLY A 2 18.35 -7.66 -31.83
CA GLY A 2 18.82 -7.08 -30.58
C GLY A 2 18.25 -5.68 -30.33
N LYS A 3 16.96 -5.57 -30.00
CA LYS A 3 16.43 -4.34 -29.39
C LYS A 3 17.04 -4.23 -28.00
N ILE A 4 17.94 -3.26 -27.82
CA ILE A 4 18.42 -2.84 -26.51
C ILE A 4 17.22 -2.18 -25.81
N MET A 5 16.54 -2.91 -24.93
CA MET A 5 15.56 -2.34 -24.01
C MET A 5 16.34 -1.46 -23.03
N LYS A 6 16.31 -0.15 -23.27
CA LYS A 6 16.74 0.84 -22.30
C LYS A 6 15.87 0.66 -21.06
N LYS A 7 16.43 0.10 -19.98
CA LYS A 7 15.82 0.18 -18.64
C LYS A 7 15.61 1.67 -18.37
N ARG A 8 14.34 2.10 -18.40
CA ARG A 8 13.93 3.44 -18.01
C ARG A 8 14.24 3.54 -16.53
N ASN A 9 15.29 4.28 -16.17
CA ASN A 9 15.47 4.76 -14.81
C ASN A 9 14.37 5.79 -14.56
N ASN A 10 13.15 5.32 -14.27
CA ASN A 10 12.12 6.16 -13.69
C ASN A 10 12.59 6.44 -12.27
N LYS A 11 13.24 7.58 -12.08
CA LYS A 11 13.40 8.19 -10.77
C LYS A 11 12.01 8.62 -10.32
N SER A 12 11.19 7.65 -9.91
CA SER A 12 9.91 7.90 -9.27
C SER A 12 10.23 8.74 -8.04
N GLU A 13 9.71 9.96 -8.00
CA GLU A 13 9.70 10.70 -6.75
C GLU A 13 8.92 9.84 -5.76
N ASN A 14 9.62 9.28 -4.78
CA ASN A 14 9.01 8.47 -3.73
C ASN A 14 8.22 9.42 -2.83
N ILE A 15 6.98 9.71 -3.21
CA ILE A 15 6.06 10.47 -2.38
C ILE A 15 5.75 9.60 -1.17
N ARG A 16 6.20 10.05 -0.01
CA ARG A 16 5.96 9.40 1.27
C ARG A 16 4.45 9.42 1.55
N MET A 17 3.86 8.24 1.67
CA MET A 17 2.40 8.11 1.75
C MET A 17 1.87 8.53 3.13
N THR A 18 0.75 9.24 3.19
CA THR A 18 0.00 9.49 4.43
C THR A 18 -1.36 8.79 4.40
N GLU A 19 -2.02 8.66 5.55
CA GLU A 19 -3.32 7.98 5.67
C GLU A 19 -4.41 8.67 4.83
N GLU A 20 -4.38 10.00 4.75
CA GLU A 20 -5.38 10.81 4.03
C GLU A 20 -5.33 10.62 2.52
N MET A 21 -4.22 10.09 2.00
CA MET A 21 -4.08 9.75 0.58
C MET A 21 -4.79 8.44 0.23
N ILE A 22 -5.13 7.62 1.23
CA ILE A 22 -5.69 6.29 1.00
C ILE A 22 -7.19 6.40 0.76
N PRO A 23 -7.71 5.87 -0.37
CA PRO A 23 -9.13 5.86 -0.62
C PRO A 23 -9.84 4.96 0.40
N VAL A 24 -10.98 5.45 0.92
CA VAL A 24 -11.87 4.66 1.77
C VAL A 24 -12.93 4.01 0.90
N VAL A 25 -13.09 2.70 1.05
CA VAL A 25 -14.13 1.88 0.42
C VAL A 25 -15.10 1.45 1.51
N VAL A 26 -16.38 1.83 1.35
CA VAL A 26 -17.42 1.55 2.33
C VAL A 26 -18.27 0.37 1.87
N GLY A 27 -18.41 -0.66 2.71
CA GLY A 27 -19.26 -1.80 2.40
C GLY A 27 -18.85 -2.55 1.12
N ASN A 28 -19.76 -2.62 0.13
CA ASN A 28 -19.54 -3.28 -1.16
C ASN A 28 -19.48 -2.28 -2.33
N GLU A 29 -19.07 -1.04 -2.05
CA GLU A 29 -18.86 -0.03 -3.09
C GLU A 29 -17.74 -0.42 -4.06
N GLU A 30 -17.65 0.30 -5.18
CA GLU A 30 -16.59 0.14 -6.17
C GLU A 30 -15.21 0.20 -5.50
N LEU A 31 -14.38 -0.80 -5.80
CA LEU A 31 -13.03 -0.92 -5.25
C LEU A 31 -12.13 0.18 -5.83
N LYS A 32 -11.93 1.25 -5.06
CA LYS A 32 -10.95 2.30 -5.35
C LYS A 32 -9.67 2.00 -4.59
N THR A 33 -8.54 1.98 -5.31
CA THR A 33 -7.21 1.74 -4.74
C THR A 33 -6.21 2.75 -5.26
N ILE A 34 -5.14 2.95 -4.51
CA ILE A 34 -3.94 3.68 -4.95
C ILE A 34 -2.78 2.71 -5.15
N LYS A 35 -1.90 2.99 -6.11
CA LYS A 35 -0.68 2.22 -6.32
C LYS A 35 0.42 2.66 -5.37
N VAL A 36 1.03 1.69 -4.71
CA VAL A 36 2.02 1.92 -3.66
C VAL A 36 3.18 0.94 -3.79
N ASN A 37 4.33 1.34 -3.27
CA ASN A 37 5.46 0.46 -3.04
C ASN A 37 5.64 0.27 -1.52
N ILE A 38 5.60 -0.99 -1.08
CA ILE A 38 5.72 -1.42 0.31
C ILE A 38 7.05 -2.17 0.46
N ASP A 39 8.02 -1.56 1.14
CA ASP A 39 9.34 -2.18 1.37
C ASP A 39 10.00 -2.76 0.09
N GLY A 40 9.76 -2.14 -1.07
CA GLY A 40 10.24 -2.60 -2.38
C GLY A 40 9.25 -3.41 -3.22
N TYR A 41 8.10 -3.80 -2.67
CA TYR A 41 7.07 -4.57 -3.37
C TYR A 41 5.92 -3.69 -3.84
N ASN A 42 5.55 -3.80 -5.12
CA ASN A 42 4.42 -3.06 -5.66
C ASN A 42 3.09 -3.67 -5.20
N ALA A 43 2.15 -2.81 -4.85
CA ALA A 43 0.85 -3.20 -4.34
C ALA A 43 -0.21 -2.13 -4.66
N SER A 44 -1.47 -2.53 -4.49
CA SER A 44 -2.62 -1.63 -4.39
C SER A 44 -3.05 -1.49 -2.94
N CYS A 45 -3.37 -0.28 -2.49
CA CYS A 45 -3.76 0.01 -1.12
C CYS A 45 -5.11 0.75 -1.04
N PHE A 46 -5.91 0.41 -0.03
CA PHE A 46 -7.15 1.11 0.32
C PHE A 46 -7.52 0.90 1.80
N LEU A 47 -8.36 1.78 2.35
CA LEU A 47 -9.00 1.58 3.64
C LEU A 47 -10.36 0.94 3.38
N HIS A 48 -10.65 -0.17 4.05
CA HIS A 48 -11.97 -0.77 4.03
C HIS A 48 -12.70 -0.41 5.32
N ASP A 49 -13.70 0.45 5.19
CA ASP A 49 -14.65 0.73 6.25
C ASP A 49 -15.84 -0.25 6.11
N ARG A 50 -16.09 -1.01 7.17
CA ARG A 50 -17.27 -1.85 7.26
C ARG A 50 -18.18 -1.17 8.25
N ILE A 51 -19.31 -0.66 7.77
CA ILE A 51 -20.35 -0.06 8.60
C ILE A 51 -20.58 -0.96 9.85
N PHE A 52 -20.44 -0.39 11.05
CA PHE A 52 -20.48 -1.04 12.38
C PHE A 52 -19.22 -1.82 12.84
N TYR A 53 -18.13 -1.81 12.09
CA TYR A 53 -16.85 -2.42 12.45
C TYR A 53 -15.71 -1.40 12.28
N SER A 54 -14.54 -1.70 12.85
CA SER A 54 -13.36 -0.84 12.69
C SER A 54 -12.85 -0.86 11.25
N THR A 55 -12.52 0.33 10.74
CA THR A 55 -11.76 0.50 9.49
C THR A 55 -10.46 -0.28 9.53
N LYS A 56 -10.11 -0.91 8.42
CA LYS A 56 -8.85 -1.64 8.25
C LYS A 56 -8.13 -1.19 7.00
N ILE A 57 -6.81 -1.16 7.04
CA ILE A 57 -6.02 -1.05 5.83
C ILE A 57 -5.96 -2.40 5.11
N VAL A 58 -6.02 -2.36 3.79
CA VAL A 58 -5.87 -3.51 2.92
C VAL A 58 -4.80 -3.20 1.88
N ILE A 59 -3.80 -4.07 1.79
CA ILE A 59 -2.69 -4.01 0.85
C ILE A 59 -2.76 -5.28 0.01
N LEU A 60 -2.92 -5.15 -1.30
CA LEU A 60 -2.97 -6.24 -2.27
C LEU A 60 -1.67 -6.21 -3.07
N PHE A 61 -0.81 -7.22 -2.92
CA PHE A 61 0.46 -7.24 -3.62
C PHE A 61 0.28 -7.63 -5.08
N ASP A 62 0.98 -6.95 -6.00
CA ASP A 62 0.92 -7.26 -7.44
C ASP A 62 1.55 -8.65 -7.74
N GLU A 63 2.51 -9.07 -6.90
CA GLU A 63 3.15 -10.39 -6.92
C GLU A 63 3.09 -11.02 -5.52
N LEU A 64 3.23 -12.35 -5.42
CA LEU A 64 3.18 -13.06 -4.14
C LEU A 64 4.30 -12.60 -3.19
N HIS A 65 3.94 -11.91 -2.11
CA HIS A 65 4.90 -11.46 -1.11
C HIS A 65 5.44 -12.65 -0.30
N PRO A 66 6.77 -12.77 -0.08
CA PRO A 66 7.36 -13.93 0.59
C PRO A 66 6.85 -14.16 2.02
N TYR A 67 6.41 -13.10 2.70
CA TYR A 67 5.90 -13.18 4.08
C TYR A 67 4.38 -13.04 4.19
N TRP A 68 3.72 -12.29 3.29
CA TRP A 68 2.30 -11.95 3.40
C TRP A 68 1.44 -12.65 2.34
N GLY A 69 2.05 -13.30 1.35
CA GLY A 69 1.34 -13.88 0.23
C GLY A 69 0.69 -12.81 -0.64
N GLU A 70 -0.58 -13.00 -0.99
CA GLU A 70 -1.30 -12.14 -1.93
C GLU A 70 -1.73 -10.80 -1.30
N TYR A 71 -1.96 -10.75 0.01
CA TYR A 71 -2.44 -9.54 0.66
C TYR A 71 -2.08 -9.44 2.15
N PHE A 72 -2.04 -8.22 2.63
CA PHE A 72 -1.96 -7.88 4.05
C PHE A 72 -3.16 -7.04 4.47
N THR A 73 -3.68 -7.27 5.68
CA THR A 73 -4.76 -6.44 6.24
C THR A 73 -4.70 -6.38 7.75
N THR A 74 -4.96 -5.20 8.31
CA THR A 74 -5.01 -4.98 9.75
C THR A 74 -5.91 -3.80 10.10
N LYS A 75 -6.57 -3.86 11.26
CA LYS A 75 -7.26 -2.71 11.89
C LYS A 75 -6.37 -1.93 12.86
N TYR A 76 -5.18 -2.47 13.15
CA TYR A 76 -4.19 -1.86 14.01
C TYR A 76 -3.08 -1.32 13.12
N PHE A 77 -3.30 -0.14 12.55
CA PHE A 77 -2.32 0.60 11.79
C PHE A 77 -2.30 2.05 12.23
N LYS A 78 -1.14 2.71 12.08
CA LYS A 78 -0.98 4.14 12.34
C LYS A 78 0.20 4.68 11.53
N PHE A 79 0.01 5.76 10.81
CA PHE A 79 1.12 6.50 10.21
C PHE A 79 1.70 7.45 11.26
N GLU A 80 2.93 7.19 11.73
CA GLU A 80 3.61 8.10 12.67
C GLU A 80 4.23 9.28 11.94
N GLU A 81 4.73 9.03 10.74
CA GLU A 81 5.27 10.03 9.84
C GLU A 81 4.97 9.60 8.39
N PRO A 82 4.98 10.55 7.43
CA PRO A 82 4.76 10.22 6.04
C PRO A 82 5.66 9.06 5.58
N GLY A 83 5.03 8.04 5.02
CA GLY A 83 5.65 6.85 4.46
C GLY A 83 6.13 5.83 5.47
N LYS A 84 5.80 5.95 6.76
CA LYS A 84 6.02 4.89 7.75
C LYS A 84 4.74 4.54 8.48
N MET A 85 4.26 3.34 8.24
CA MET A 85 3.07 2.81 8.88
C MET A 85 3.46 1.79 9.95
N ASN A 86 3.18 2.11 11.20
CA ASN A 86 3.16 1.14 12.29
C ASN A 86 1.99 0.20 12.12
N TRP A 87 2.16 -1.08 12.43
CA TRP A 87 1.07 -2.05 12.44
C TRP A 87 1.19 -3.12 13.53
N GLY A 88 0.03 -3.69 13.89
CA GLY A 88 -0.09 -4.68 14.95
C GLY A 88 0.17 -4.09 16.33
N HIS A 89 0.65 -4.93 17.25
CA HIS A 89 0.95 -4.53 18.64
C HIS A 89 2.46 -4.46 18.93
N ASP A 90 3.30 -4.97 18.03
CA ASP A 90 4.73 -5.20 18.26
C ASP A 90 5.64 -4.14 17.60
N LYS A 91 5.14 -2.91 17.42
CA LYS A 91 5.88 -1.79 16.80
C LYS A 91 6.49 -2.13 15.43
N GLN A 92 5.84 -3.00 14.66
CA GLN A 92 6.28 -3.33 13.31
C GLN A 92 6.02 -2.14 12.39
N ILE A 93 6.96 -1.86 11.49
CA ILE A 93 6.88 -0.73 10.55
C ILE A 93 6.96 -1.29 9.13
N MET A 94 6.12 -0.74 8.24
CA MET A 94 6.29 -0.84 6.79
C MET A 94 6.66 0.54 6.23
N GLU A 95 7.63 0.60 5.32
CA GLU A 95 7.85 1.80 4.52
C GLU A 95 6.94 1.80 3.30
N ILE A 96 6.17 2.87 3.14
CA ILE A 96 5.14 3.00 2.11
C ILE A 96 5.36 4.25 1.28
N ASN A 97 5.48 4.08 -0.03
CA ASN A 97 5.59 5.18 -0.98
C ASN A 97 4.48 5.09 -2.02
N LEU A 98 3.92 6.23 -2.40
CA LEU A 98 2.98 6.31 -3.51
C LEU A 98 3.73 6.10 -4.83
N ILE A 99 3.15 5.31 -5.73
CA ILE A 99 3.60 5.19 -7.11
C ILE A 99 2.75 6.13 -7.94
N LEU A 100 3.37 7.16 -8.51
CA LEU A 100 2.74 8.00 -9.51
C LEU A 100 2.80 7.28 -10.86
N GLU A 101 1.64 7.04 -11.45
CA GLU A 101 1.50 6.54 -12.83
C GLU A 101 1.62 7.67 -13.86
#